data_AF-A0AAP4Q3R3-F1
#
_entry.id   AF-A0AAP4Q3R3-F1
#
_cell.length_a   1.000
_cell.length_b   1.000
_cell.length_c   1.000
_cell.angle_alpha   90.00
_cell.angle_beta   90.00
_cell.angle_gamma   90.00
#
_symmetry.space_group_name_H-M   'P 1'
#
loop_
_entity.id
_entity.type
_entity.pdbx_description
1 polymer ?
#
loop_
_entity_poly.entity_id
_entity_poly.type
_entity_poly.pdbx_seq_one_letter_code
_entity_poly.pdbx_strand_id
1 'polypeptide(L)' 'MTKVNKTTLRLHNTDIVEDIGEALRSKIELVPSAHTEIDRITKEDEGASLSDVVLLKAVGRVLELEKEVKRLSEGER' A
#
# COMPACT_ATOMS: atom_id res chain seq x y z
N MET A 1 -10.60 -6.04 -22.26
CA MET A 1 -11.15 -5.91 -20.89
C MET A 1 -11.91 -4.59 -20.79
N THR A 2 -13.22 -4.70 -20.80
CA THR A 2 -14.22 -3.65 -21.01
C THR A 2 -14.31 -2.73 -19.80
N LYS A 3 -14.44 -1.42 -20.04
CA LYS A 3 -14.46 -0.29 -19.08
C LYS A 3 -14.96 -0.57 -17.65
N VAL A 4 -16.01 -1.38 -17.50
CA VAL A 4 -16.60 -1.81 -16.22
C VAL A 4 -15.55 -2.44 -15.29
N ASN A 5 -14.69 -3.32 -15.80
CA ASN A 5 -13.66 -3.97 -14.99
C ASN A 5 -12.63 -2.97 -14.45
N LYS A 6 -12.31 -1.90 -15.22
CA LYS A 6 -11.40 -0.84 -14.75
C LYS A 6 -12.03 0.00 -13.65
N THR A 7 -13.33 0.31 -13.73
CA THR A 7 -14.04 1.06 -12.69
C THR A 7 -14.17 0.24 -11.40
N THR A 8 -14.53 -1.04 -11.51
CA THR A 8 -14.61 -1.94 -10.34
C THR A 8 -13.26 -2.14 -9.69
N LEU A 9 -12.18 -2.30 -10.47
CA LEU A 9 -10.82 -2.40 -9.95
C LEU A 9 -10.40 -1.13 -9.19
N ARG A 10 -10.69 0.06 -9.75
CA ARG A 10 -10.42 1.34 -9.09
C ARG A 10 -11.15 1.46 -7.75
N LEU A 11 -12.45 1.16 -7.72
CA LEU A 11 -13.22 1.23 -6.48
C LEU A 11 -12.65 0.29 -5.41
N HIS A 12 -12.35 -0.96 -5.79
CA HIS A 12 -11.77 -1.94 -4.87
C HIS A 12 -10.40 -1.48 -4.32
N ASN A 13 -9.56 -0.90 -5.18
CA ASN A 13 -8.27 -0.36 -4.76
C ASN A 13 -8.44 0.85 -3.83
N THR A 14 -9.43 1.71 -4.08
CA THR A 14 -9.75 2.85 -3.20
C THR A 14 -10.14 2.37 -1.80
N ASP A 15 -11.01 1.36 -1.70
CA ASP A 15 -11.42 0.80 -0.40
C ASP A 15 -10.21 0.28 0.38
N ILE A 16 -9.32 -0.46 -0.29
CA ILE A 16 -8.08 -0.97 0.32
C ILE A 16 -7.18 0.17 0.82
N VAL A 17 -7.01 1.23 0.02
CA VAL A 17 -6.18 2.37 0.39
C VAL A 17 -6.77 3.14 1.58
N GLU A 18 -8.10 3.25 1.63
CA GLU A 18 -8.79 3.89 2.75
C GLU A 18 -8.63 3.09 4.05
N ASP A 19 -8.81 1.76 4.00
CA ASP A 19 -8.61 0.86 5.14
C ASP A 19 -7.17 0.96 5.68
N ILE A 20 -6.18 0.96 4.79
CA ILE A 20 -4.76 1.10 5.14
C ILE A 20 -4.50 2.48 5.75
N GLY A 21 -5.05 3.53 5.16
CA GLY A 21 -4.96 4.88 5.68
C GLY A 21 -5.58 5.02 7.07
N GLU A 22 -6.71 4.37 7.32
CA GLU A 22 -7.37 4.35 8.62
C GLU A 22 -6.56 3.59 9.67
N ALA A 23 -6.03 2.41 9.33
CA ALA A 23 -5.18 1.63 10.22
C ALA A 23 -3.94 2.44 10.65
N LEU A 24 -3.28 3.11 9.70
CA LEU A 24 -2.12 3.96 10.00
C LEU A 24 -2.48 5.16 10.89
N ARG A 25 -3.59 5.87 10.59
CA ARG A 25 -4.08 6.97 11.44
C ARG A 25 -4.38 6.51 12.86
N SER A 26 -4.89 5.28 12.99
CA SER A 26 -5.23 4.65 14.26
C SER A 26 -4.02 4.02 14.96
N LYS A 27 -2.81 4.10 14.38
CA LYS A 27 -1.58 3.45 14.87
C LYS A 27 -1.72 1.94 15.03
N ILE A 28 -2.59 1.33 14.23
CA ILE A 28 -2.77 -0.11 14.15
C ILE A 28 -1.68 -0.65 13.23
N GLU A 29 -1.05 -1.74 13.63
CA GLU A 29 -0.07 -2.44 12.82
C GLU A 29 -0.75 -3.00 11.56
N LEU A 30 -0.15 -2.73 10.40
CA LEU A 30 -0.66 -3.25 9.14
C LEU A 30 -0.38 -4.74 9.04
N VAL A 31 -1.41 -5.51 8.69
CA VAL A 31 -1.22 -6.94 8.38
C VAL A 31 -0.29 -7.10 7.17
N PRO A 32 0.53 -8.17 7.11
CA PRO A 32 1.49 -8.36 6.01
C PRO A 32 0.87 -8.31 4.60
N SER A 33 -0.38 -8.76 4.44
CA SER A 33 -1.09 -8.72 3.17
C SER A 33 -1.37 -7.29 2.66
N ALA A 34 -1.53 -6.31 3.55
CA ALA A 34 -1.72 -4.91 3.16
C ALA A 34 -0.54 -4.39 2.35
N HIS A 35 0.68 -4.80 2.70
CA HIS A 35 1.88 -4.44 1.95
C HIS A 35 1.90 -5.03 0.54
N THR A 36 1.40 -6.25 0.37
CA THR A 36 1.30 -6.90 -0.95
C THR A 36 0.27 -6.21 -1.84
N GLU A 37 -0.86 -5.82 -1.26
CA GLU A 37 -1.90 -5.06 -1.97
C GLU A 37 -1.39 -3.68 -2.44
N ILE A 38 -0.63 -2.97 -1.61
CA ILE A 38 -0.05 -1.68 -1.98
C ILE A 38 0.89 -1.81 -3.18
N ASP A 39 1.76 -2.82 -3.16
CA ASP A 39 2.67 -3.10 -4.27
C ASP A 39 1.92 -3.43 -5.56
N ARG A 40 0.82 -4.20 -5.44
CA ARG A 40 -0.06 -4.52 -6.56
C ARG A 40 -0.72 -3.26 -7.12
N ILE A 41 -1.38 -2.47 -6.26
CA ILE A 41 -2.10 -1.24 -6.65
C ILE A 41 -1.14 -0.24 -7.30
N THR A 42 0.05 -0.05 -6.73
CA THR A 42 1.06 0.88 -7.26
C THR A 42 1.52 0.49 -8.67
N LYS A 43 1.54 -0.81 -9.00
CA LYS A 43 1.95 -1.32 -10.31
C LYS A 43 0.81 -1.37 -11.32
N GLU A 44 -0.42 -1.65 -10.86
CA GLU A 44 -1.55 -1.99 -11.72
C GLU A 44 -2.54 -0.85 -11.92
N ASP A 45 -2.60 0.14 -11.01
CA ASP A 45 -3.63 1.19 -11.04
C ASP A 45 -3.11 2.52 -11.60
N GLU A 46 -3.20 2.66 -12.93
CA GLU A 46 -3.00 3.93 -13.63
C GLU A 46 -4.04 5.01 -13.28
N GLY A 47 -5.04 4.67 -12.46
CA GLY A 47 -6.18 5.50 -12.11
C GLY A 47 -6.23 6.04 -10.70
N ALA A 48 -5.24 5.73 -9.88
CA ALA A 48 -5.11 6.25 -8.54
C ALA A 48 -5.10 7.79 -8.56
N SER A 49 -5.79 8.41 -7.60
CA SER A 49 -5.72 9.86 -7.45
C SER A 49 -4.35 10.28 -6.93
N LEU A 50 -4.02 11.57 -7.03
CA LEU A 50 -2.73 12.08 -6.56
C LEU A 50 -2.52 11.79 -5.05
N SER A 51 -3.56 11.88 -4.24
CA SER A 51 -3.50 11.55 -2.81
C SER A 51 -3.21 10.07 -2.57
N ASP A 52 -3.84 9.19 -3.35
CA ASP A 52 -3.67 7.74 -3.21
C ASP A 52 -2.23 7.35 -3.57
N VAL A 53 -1.68 7.90 -4.65
CA VAL A 53 -0.29 7.65 -5.05
C VAL A 53 0.71 8.10 -3.98
N VAL A 54 0.47 9.25 -3.35
CA VAL A 54 1.33 9.74 -2.26
C VAL A 54 1.25 8.82 -1.05
N LEU A 55 0.05 8.36 -0.68
CA LEU A 55 -0.15 7.42 0.42
C LEU A 55 0.55 6.09 0.13
N LEU A 56 0.29 5.48 -1.04
CA LEU A 56 0.91 4.22 -1.46
C LEU A 56 2.45 4.29 -1.41
N LYS A 57 3.04 5.39 -1.90
CA LYS A 57 4.48 5.62 -1.80
C LYS A 57 4.98 5.76 -0.37
N ALA A 58 4.24 6.45 0.49
CA ALA A 58 4.61 6.61 1.89
C ALA A 58 4.63 5.24 2.59
N VAL A 59 3.61 4.41 2.39
CA VAL A 59 3.56 3.06 2.98
C VAL A 59 4.66 2.16 2.42
N GLY A 60 4.93 2.20 1.11
CA GLY A 60 6.05 1.46 0.53
C GLY A 60 7.40 1.83 1.14
N ARG A 61 7.62 3.11 1.48
CA ARG A 61 8.84 3.53 2.18
C ARG A 61 8.91 3.04 3.62
N VAL A 62 7.78 2.99 4.34
CA VAL A 62 7.72 2.42 5.69
C VAL A 62 8.15 0.96 5.67
N LEU A 63 7.65 0.19 4.70
CA LEU A 63 8.04 -1.21 4.52
C LEU A 63 9.55 -1.39 4.31
N GLU A 64 10.16 -0.57 3.45
CA GLU A 64 11.60 -0.64 3.20
C GLU A 64 12.41 -0.31 4.46
N LEU A 65 11.95 0.66 5.25
CA LEU A 65 12.55 1.00 6.54
C LEU A 65 12.39 -0.14 7.56
N GLU A 66 11.23 -0.79 7.63
CA GLU A 66 11.03 -1.95 8.51
C GLU A 66 11.96 -3.11 8.16
N LYS A 67 12.14 -3.39 6.87
CA LYS A 67 13.11 -4.40 6.39
C LYS A 67 14.55 -4.02 6.75
N GLU A 68 14.92 -2.75 6.63
CA GLU A 68 16.25 -2.26 6.99
C GLU A 68 16.49 -2.35 8.50
N VAL A 69 15.53 -1.91 9.31
CA VAL A 69 15.57 -2.04 10.77
C VAL A 69 15.70 -3.50 11.19
N LYS A 70 14.92 -4.40 10.56
CA LYS A 70 15.01 -5.84 10.84
C LYS A 70 16.40 -6.40 10.52
N ARG A 71 16.95 -6.12 9.34
CA ARG A 71 18.31 -6.54 8.95
C ARG A 71 19.36 -6.05 9.95
N LEU A 72 19.28 -4.78 10.34
CA LEU A 72 20.17 -4.20 11.35
C LEU A 72 20.03 -4.86 12.72
N SER A 73 18.80 -5.21 13.13
CA SER A 73 18.54 -5.89 14.40
C SER A 73 19.03 -7.35 14.43
N GLU A 74 19.02 -8.03 13.27
CA GLU A 74 19.49 -9.40 13.11
C GLU A 74 21.01 -9.49 12.92
N GLY A 75 21.70 -8.35 12.84
CA GLY A 75 23.17 -8.28 12.74
C GLY A 75 23.70 -8.65 11.36
N GLU A 76 22.84 -8.74 10.34
CA GLU A 76 23.25 -8.89 8.95
C GLU A 76 23.86 -7.58 8.47
N ARG A 77 25.20 -7.54 8.40
CA ARG A 77 25.98 -6.47 7.77
C ARG A 77 26.22 -6.79 6.30
#